data_AF-A0A9W8M0P3-F1
#
_entry.id   AF-A0A9W8M0P3-F1
#
_cell.length_a   1.000
_cell.length_b   1.000
_cell.length_c   1.000
_cell.angle_alpha   90.00
_cell.angle_beta   90.00
_cell.angle_gamma   90.00
#
_symmetry.space_group_name_H-M   'P 1'
#
loop_
_entity.id
_entity.type
_entity.pdbx_description
1 polymer ?
#
loop_
_entity_poly.entity_id
_entity_poly.type
_entity_poly.pdbx_seq_one_letter_code
_entity_poly.pdbx_strand_id
1 'polypeptide(L)'
;MYEEQVLPRIDQLQRTVPLASLLRCRLMRSQLNGKQTCLDLYEENDDDGLEDELEDELGPWLMRAIHSRDALGRHTYTIYLPPNQHDLQANRDFGEPVGRVTSNTMGSTFWIYERANESEKGDQHQWQETCVVLYKVSLLGKRGPRTMKVIVRAVDKDGKVMNSPLDSQPLLERYKRRETDTHLIILENKRPQWSAEIGSFVLDFFNRMLMPSVKNFHLVHPEDVDYTVVQFGKGSPNMFTLDIRYPLNPIVALGIAISSIQHKLACP
;
A
#
# COMPACT_ATOMS: atom_id res chain seq x y z
N MET A 1 15.87 19.81 29.25
CA MET A 1 15.96 18.79 28.20
C MET A 1 14.54 18.37 27.90
N TYR A 2 14.03 18.70 26.72
CA TYR A 2 12.69 18.24 26.32
C TYR A 2 12.85 16.77 25.95
N GLU A 3 12.22 15.86 26.72
CA GLU A 3 12.01 14.50 26.26
C GLU A 3 11.17 14.59 24.98
N GLU A 4 11.74 14.19 23.84
CA GLU A 4 10.95 13.89 22.65
C GLU A 4 9.97 12.78 23.04
N GLN A 5 8.69 13.13 23.16
CA GLN A 5 7.64 12.15 23.35
C GLN A 5 7.66 11.22 22.14
N VAL A 6 8.09 9.97 22.34
CA VAL A 6 7.99 8.92 21.33
C VAL A 6 6.52 8.76 20.99
N LEU A 7 6.13 9.17 19.78
CA LEU A 7 4.76 9.08 19.33
C LEU A 7 4.29 7.63 19.37
N PRO A 8 3.00 7.38 19.69
CA PRO A 8 2.38 6.07 19.52
C PRO A 8 2.71 5.48 18.14
N ARG A 9 2.95 4.16 18.11
CA ARG A 9 3.38 3.46 16.89
C ARG A 9 2.42 3.64 15.71
N ILE A 10 1.13 3.78 16.00
CA ILE A 10 0.11 4.09 14.99
C ILE A 10 0.36 5.44 14.31
N ASP A 11 0.67 6.48 15.07
CA ASP A 11 0.91 7.84 14.55
C ASP A 11 2.15 7.87 13.65
N GLN A 12 3.17 7.07 13.97
CA GLN A 12 4.38 6.94 13.15
C GLN A 12 4.05 6.30 11.79
N LEU A 13 3.18 5.29 11.76
CA LEU A 13 2.81 4.57 10.53
C LEU A 13 1.74 5.28 9.70
N GLN A 14 1.01 6.24 10.29
CA GLN A 14 0.06 7.10 9.56
C GLN A 14 0.71 8.35 8.97
N ARG A 15 1.92 8.71 9.43
CA ARG A 15 2.74 9.76 8.81
C ARG A 15 3.31 9.27 7.48
N THR A 16 3.35 10.18 6.50
CA THR A 16 3.99 9.88 5.22
C THR A 16 5.48 9.67 5.41
N VAL A 17 6.08 8.89 4.52
CA VAL A 17 7.55 8.87 4.39
C VAL A 17 8.02 10.32 4.15
N PRO A 18 9.04 10.82 4.86
CA PRO A 18 9.56 12.17 4.65
C PRO A 18 9.99 12.40 3.19
N LEU A 19 9.86 13.63 2.69
CA LEU A 19 10.07 13.98 1.28
C LEU A 19 11.44 13.54 0.72
N ALA A 20 12.49 13.60 1.52
CA ALA A 20 13.86 13.23 1.12
C ALA A 20 14.24 11.78 1.46
N SER A 21 13.30 10.98 1.94
CA SER A 21 13.56 9.63 2.44
C SER A 21 12.96 8.56 1.52
N LEU A 22 13.52 7.35 1.64
CA LEU A 22 12.97 6.15 1.04
C LEU A 22 12.81 5.12 2.16
N LEU A 23 11.60 4.62 2.36
CA LEU A 23 11.37 3.48 3.23
C LEU A 23 11.37 2.21 2.37
N ARG A 24 12.33 1.32 2.60
CA ARG A 24 12.40 0.02 1.94
C ARG A 24 11.74 -1.04 2.81
N CYS A 25 10.93 -1.89 2.20
CA CYS A 25 10.22 -2.94 2.94
C CYS A 25 10.21 -4.27 2.18
N ARG A 26 10.16 -5.35 2.98
CA ARG A 26 9.82 -6.70 2.53
C ARG A 26 8.39 -7.03 2.94
N LEU A 27 7.62 -7.57 2.00
CA LEU A 27 6.26 -8.05 2.23
C LEU A 27 6.22 -9.57 2.06
N MET A 28 6.04 -10.26 3.18
CA MET A 28 6.04 -11.71 3.27
C MET A 28 4.61 -12.25 3.26
N ARG A 29 4.34 -13.25 2.43
CA ARG A 29 3.04 -13.91 2.36
C ARG A 29 3.08 -15.23 3.09
N SER A 30 2.19 -15.39 4.06
CA SER A 30 2.05 -16.57 4.90
C SER A 30 0.59 -17.04 4.96
N GLN A 31 0.33 -18.15 5.66
CA GLN A 31 -1.00 -18.66 5.96
C GLN A 31 -1.18 -18.74 7.47
N LEU A 32 -2.16 -18.02 8.01
CA LEU A 32 -2.58 -18.14 9.39
C LEU A 32 -3.58 -19.31 9.53
N ASN A 33 -3.35 -20.16 10.53
CA ASN A 33 -4.14 -21.38 10.79
C ASN A 33 -4.30 -22.28 9.56
N GLY A 34 -3.34 -22.24 8.63
CA GLY A 34 -3.34 -23.01 7.38
C GLY A 34 -4.44 -22.63 6.37
N LYS A 35 -5.19 -21.54 6.60
CA LYS A 35 -6.37 -21.20 5.78
C LYS A 35 -6.43 -19.73 5.36
N GLN A 36 -6.00 -18.80 6.22
CA GLN A 36 -6.15 -17.37 5.98
C GLN A 36 -4.85 -16.79 5.45
N THR A 37 -4.90 -16.20 4.25
CA THR A 37 -3.72 -15.53 3.69
C THR A 37 -3.37 -14.32 4.54
N CYS A 38 -2.13 -14.26 4.99
CA CYS A 38 -1.59 -13.11 5.71
C CYS A 38 -0.44 -12.50 4.91
N LEU A 39 -0.27 -11.20 5.09
CA LEU A 39 0.80 -10.42 4.49
C LEU A 39 1.49 -9.62 5.60
N ASP A 40 2.72 -9.95 5.89
CA ASP A 40 3.55 -9.36 6.94
C ASP A 40 4.54 -8.38 6.31
N LEU A 41 4.47 -7.11 6.69
CA LEU A 41 5.34 -6.05 6.18
C LEU A 41 6.45 -5.78 7.20
N TYR A 42 7.69 -5.86 6.75
CA TYR A 42 8.90 -5.56 7.50
C TYR A 42 9.63 -4.41 6.82
N GLU A 43 10.25 -3.53 7.60
CA GLU A 43 11.30 -2.66 7.09
C GLU A 43 12.53 -3.50 6.70
N GLU A 44 13.30 -3.04 5.73
CA GLU A 44 14.58 -3.67 5.38
C GLU A 44 15.71 -3.11 6.24
N ASN A 45 16.63 -3.97 6.66
CA ASN A 45 17.85 -3.51 7.31
C ASN A 45 18.77 -2.84 6.27
N ASP A 46 19.38 -1.71 6.63
CA ASP A 46 20.30 -0.93 5.77
C ASP A 46 21.70 -1.58 5.62
N ASP A 47 21.87 -2.86 5.95
CA ASP A 47 23.21 -3.46 5.96
C ASP A 47 23.69 -3.75 4.53
N ASP A 48 24.71 -3.00 4.08
CA ASP A 48 25.41 -3.12 2.78
C ASP A 48 26.24 -4.44 2.65
N GLY A 49 25.80 -5.52 3.29
CA GLY A 49 26.54 -6.76 3.48
C GLY A 49 26.25 -7.82 2.42
N LEU A 50 27.15 -7.93 1.44
CA LEU A 50 27.52 -9.11 0.65
C LEU A 50 26.69 -10.41 0.82
N GLU A 51 26.06 -10.80 -0.29
CA GLU A 51 25.77 -12.16 -0.79
C GLU A 51 25.05 -13.17 0.16
N ASP A 52 23.81 -13.47 -0.22
CA ASP A 52 23.18 -14.82 -0.27
C ASP A 52 22.17 -15.31 0.80
N GLU A 53 21.76 -14.53 1.80
CA GLU A 53 20.68 -14.96 2.71
C GLU A 53 19.48 -14.00 2.78
N LEU A 54 18.47 -14.27 1.94
CA LEU A 54 17.19 -13.52 1.80
C LEU A 54 16.35 -13.38 3.09
N GLU A 55 16.65 -14.12 4.15
CA GLU A 55 15.92 -14.09 5.44
C GLU A 55 16.58 -13.18 6.50
N ASP A 56 17.89 -12.90 6.38
CA ASP A 56 18.64 -12.06 7.35
C ASP A 56 18.46 -10.55 7.10
N GLU A 57 17.78 -10.16 6.02
CA GLU A 57 17.51 -8.76 5.67
C GLU A 57 16.22 -8.18 6.31
N LEU A 58 15.45 -9.00 7.04
CA LEU A 58 14.20 -8.54 7.66
C LEU A 58 14.50 -7.67 8.89
N GLY A 59 14.18 -6.40 8.79
CA GLY A 59 14.21 -5.45 9.89
C GLY A 59 12.93 -5.45 10.72
N PRO A 60 12.61 -4.32 11.37
CA PRO A 60 11.42 -4.20 12.22
C PRO A 60 10.13 -4.64 11.52
N TRP A 61 9.38 -5.54 12.16
CA TRP A 61 8.04 -5.91 11.71
C TRP A 61 7.10 -4.71 11.87
N LEU A 62 6.57 -4.17 10.78
CA LEU A 62 5.75 -2.95 10.79
C LEU A 62 4.26 -3.25 11.01
N MET A 63 3.71 -4.25 10.31
CA MET A 63 2.28 -4.55 10.33
C MET A 63 1.94 -5.90 9.67
N ARG A 64 0.74 -6.40 9.93
CA ARG A 64 0.16 -7.59 9.29
C ARG A 64 -1.20 -7.29 8.69
N ALA A 65 -1.41 -7.67 7.44
CA ALA A 65 -2.72 -7.69 6.82
C ALA A 65 -3.29 -9.11 6.77
N ILE A 66 -4.49 -9.31 7.33
CA ILE A 66 -5.19 -10.61 7.35
C ILE A 66 -6.34 -10.58 6.36
N HIS A 67 -6.35 -11.53 5.42
CA HIS A 67 -7.40 -11.67 4.42
C HIS A 67 -8.67 -12.31 4.99
N SER A 68 -9.81 -11.75 4.61
CA SER A 68 -11.13 -12.33 4.79
C SER A 68 -12.02 -12.05 3.57
N ARG A 69 -13.19 -12.69 3.55
CA ARG A 69 -14.28 -12.33 2.64
C ARG A 69 -15.45 -11.84 3.46
N ASP A 70 -16.09 -10.78 2.98
CA ASP A 70 -17.34 -10.33 3.59
C ASP A 70 -18.53 -11.19 3.15
N ALA A 71 -19.72 -10.88 3.66
CA ALA A 71 -20.96 -11.59 3.34
C ALA A 71 -21.33 -11.58 1.84
N LEU A 72 -20.79 -10.64 1.07
CA LEU A 72 -20.99 -10.52 -0.38
C LEU A 72 -19.83 -11.15 -1.18
N GLY A 73 -18.92 -11.86 -0.51
CA GLY A 73 -17.76 -12.51 -1.10
C GLY A 73 -16.63 -11.55 -1.52
N ARG A 74 -16.73 -10.26 -1.19
CA ARG A 74 -15.72 -9.24 -1.53
C ARG A 74 -14.48 -9.44 -0.68
N HIS A 75 -13.32 -9.11 -1.24
CA HIS A 75 -12.06 -9.24 -0.53
C HIS A 75 -11.93 -8.12 0.51
N THR A 76 -11.66 -8.50 1.75
CA THR A 76 -11.34 -7.56 2.83
C THR A 76 -10.00 -7.94 3.44
N TYR A 77 -9.17 -6.96 3.70
CA TYR A 77 -7.94 -7.12 4.49
C TYR A 77 -8.01 -6.17 5.67
N THR A 78 -7.84 -6.68 6.87
CA THR A 78 -7.65 -5.84 8.06
C THR A 78 -6.16 -5.81 8.40
N ILE A 79 -5.63 -4.61 8.56
CA ILE A 79 -4.22 -4.34 8.86
C ILE A 79 -4.09 -4.08 10.35
N TYR A 80 -3.23 -4.85 11.01
CA TYR A 80 -2.97 -4.81 12.44
C TYR A 80 -1.51 -4.43 12.71
N LEU A 81 -1.29 -3.80 13.84
CA LEU A 81 0.05 -3.65 14.39
C LEU A 81 0.58 -4.98 14.93
N PRO A 82 1.91 -5.14 15.03
CA PRO A 82 2.51 -6.16 15.86
C PRO A 82 1.98 -6.07 17.30
N PRO A 83 1.85 -7.20 18.00
CA PRO A 83 1.36 -7.21 19.38
C PRO A 83 2.35 -6.46 20.28
N ASN A 84 1.82 -5.65 21.20
CA ASN A 84 2.62 -5.08 22.30
C ASN A 84 2.72 -6.08 23.46
N GLN A 85 3.44 -5.72 24.53
CA GLN A 85 3.59 -6.60 25.70
C GLN A 85 2.25 -6.99 26.34
N HIS A 86 1.28 -6.09 26.37
CA HIS A 86 -0.04 -6.36 26.92
C HIS A 86 -0.84 -7.34 26.04
N ASP A 87 -0.76 -7.20 24.72
CA ASP A 87 -1.38 -8.13 23.77
C ASP A 87 -0.81 -9.55 23.94
N LEU A 88 0.51 -9.66 24.09
CA LEU A 88 1.19 -10.93 24.35
C LEU A 88 0.76 -11.56 25.69
N GLN A 89 0.65 -10.75 26.76
CA GLN A 89 0.12 -11.21 28.05
C GLN A 89 -1.33 -11.69 27.97
N ALA A 90 -2.12 -11.10 27.08
CA ALA A 90 -3.49 -11.51 26.78
C ALA A 90 -3.58 -12.63 25.73
N ASN A 91 -2.45 -13.25 25.34
CA ASN A 91 -2.34 -14.31 24.34
C ASN A 91 -2.96 -13.93 22.98
N ARG A 92 -2.69 -12.69 22.53
CA ARG A 92 -3.10 -12.17 21.22
C ARG A 92 -1.91 -12.12 20.28
N ASP A 93 -2.09 -12.60 19.06
CA ASP A 93 -1.03 -12.68 18.04
C ASP A 93 -0.75 -11.34 17.33
N PHE A 94 -1.62 -10.34 17.52
CA PHE A 94 -1.55 -9.04 16.89
C PHE A 94 -2.22 -7.98 17.74
N GLY A 95 -1.77 -6.73 17.55
CA GLY A 95 -2.29 -5.57 18.26
C GLY A 95 -3.57 -5.02 17.63
N GLU A 96 -3.80 -3.73 17.84
CA GLU A 96 -5.01 -3.07 17.35
C GLU A 96 -5.05 -2.93 15.82
N PRO A 97 -6.26 -2.90 15.22
CA PRO A 97 -6.43 -2.65 13.81
C PRO A 97 -6.19 -1.16 13.49
N VAL A 98 -5.41 -0.91 12.44
CA VAL A 98 -4.97 0.43 12.01
C VAL A 98 -5.32 0.76 10.57
N GLY A 99 -5.59 -0.25 9.75
CA GLY A 99 -5.98 -0.06 8.35
C GLY A 99 -6.95 -1.12 7.87
N ARG A 100 -7.65 -0.83 6.76
CA ARG A 100 -8.53 -1.78 6.10
C ARG A 100 -8.50 -1.58 4.59
N VAL A 101 -8.47 -2.67 3.83
CA VAL A 101 -8.62 -2.67 2.37
C VAL A 101 -9.87 -3.46 2.00
N THR A 102 -10.75 -2.89 1.19
CA THR A 102 -11.93 -3.60 0.67
C THR A 102 -11.94 -3.55 -0.85
N SER A 103 -12.42 -4.60 -1.50
CA SER A 103 -12.58 -4.65 -2.96
C SER A 103 -14.05 -4.54 -3.36
N ASN A 104 -14.30 -4.15 -4.61
CA ASN A 104 -15.54 -4.55 -5.26
C ASN A 104 -15.50 -6.04 -5.63
N THR A 105 -16.63 -6.60 -6.03
CA THR A 105 -16.75 -8.04 -6.38
C THR A 105 -15.85 -8.44 -7.56
N MET A 106 -15.60 -7.52 -8.49
CA MET A 106 -14.77 -7.77 -9.68
C MET A 106 -13.26 -7.71 -9.41
N GLY A 107 -12.84 -7.12 -8.29
CA GLY A 107 -11.44 -6.79 -8.02
C GLY A 107 -10.90 -5.68 -8.92
N SER A 108 -11.76 -4.82 -9.46
CA SER A 108 -11.37 -3.67 -10.29
C SER A 108 -11.30 -2.35 -9.51
N THR A 109 -11.89 -2.29 -8.33
CA THR A 109 -11.79 -1.13 -7.42
C THR A 109 -11.49 -1.62 -6.02
N PHE A 110 -10.56 -0.92 -5.36
CA PHE A 110 -10.23 -1.14 -3.96
C PHE A 110 -10.29 0.18 -3.21
N TRP A 111 -10.82 0.14 -1.98
CA TRP A 111 -10.83 1.25 -1.06
C TRP A 111 -9.93 0.92 0.12
N ILE A 112 -9.09 1.88 0.50
CA ILE A 112 -8.14 1.79 1.60
C ILE A 112 -8.57 2.81 2.64
N TYR A 113 -8.66 2.32 3.87
CA TYR A 113 -9.08 3.09 5.03
C TYR A 113 -7.99 3.03 6.09
N GLU A 114 -7.82 4.15 6.79
CA GLU A 114 -6.99 4.26 7.97
C GLU A 114 -7.87 4.52 9.19
N ARG A 115 -7.38 4.18 10.37
CA ARG A 115 -8.10 4.49 11.61
C ARG A 115 -8.11 6.00 11.83
N ALA A 116 -9.29 6.58 12.05
CA ALA A 116 -9.41 8.00 12.34
C ALA A 116 -8.80 8.33 13.71
N ASN A 117 -8.08 9.45 13.80
CA ASN A 117 -7.51 9.94 15.05
C ASN A 117 -8.60 10.34 16.05
N GLU A 118 -8.35 10.14 17.35
CA GLU A 118 -9.34 10.39 18.41
C GLU A 118 -9.82 11.85 18.45
N SER A 119 -8.97 12.80 18.04
CA SER A 119 -9.31 14.23 17.97
C SER A 119 -10.33 14.59 16.90
N GLU A 120 -10.64 13.69 15.96
CA GLU A 120 -11.59 13.94 14.87
C GLU A 120 -13.02 13.45 15.18
N LYS A 121 -13.25 12.84 16.36
CA LYS A 121 -14.53 12.15 16.63
C LYS A 121 -15.44 12.85 17.62
N GLY A 122 -16.57 13.29 17.07
CA GLY A 122 -17.83 12.71 17.54
C GLY A 122 -17.94 11.26 17.06
N ASP A 123 -18.51 10.40 17.89
CA ASP A 123 -18.44 8.92 17.96
C ASP A 123 -18.69 8.04 16.70
N GLN A 124 -18.83 8.59 15.48
CA GLN A 124 -19.48 7.87 14.38
C GLN A 124 -18.60 7.19 13.32
N HIS A 125 -17.30 7.49 13.17
CA HIS A 125 -16.51 6.87 12.09
C HIS A 125 -15.13 6.40 12.55
N GLN A 126 -14.98 5.09 12.83
CA GLN A 126 -13.68 4.49 13.17
C GLN A 126 -12.66 4.53 12.02
N TRP A 127 -13.14 4.58 10.78
CA TRP A 127 -12.35 4.41 9.57
C TRP A 127 -12.52 5.62 8.65
N GLN A 128 -11.41 6.22 8.24
CA GLN A 128 -11.36 7.30 7.25
C GLN A 128 -10.90 6.72 5.90
N GLU A 129 -11.63 6.99 4.82
CA GLU A 129 -11.23 6.62 3.47
C GLU A 129 -10.07 7.50 3.01
N THR A 130 -8.88 6.93 2.79
CA THR A 130 -7.67 7.70 2.46
C THR A 130 -7.15 7.44 1.05
N CYS A 131 -7.46 6.28 0.47
CA CYS A 131 -7.06 5.95 -0.90
C CYS A 131 -8.07 5.07 -1.63
N VAL A 132 -8.19 5.27 -2.95
CA VAL A 132 -8.92 4.40 -3.87
C VAL A 132 -8.01 3.95 -5.01
N VAL A 133 -7.95 2.63 -5.25
CA VAL A 133 -7.23 2.05 -6.38
C VAL A 133 -8.22 1.59 -7.44
N LEU A 134 -8.00 2.03 -8.67
CA LEU A 134 -8.80 1.69 -9.84
C LEU A 134 -7.94 0.90 -10.84
N TYR A 135 -8.40 -0.29 -11.19
CA TYR A 135 -7.86 -1.08 -12.28
C TYR A 135 -8.77 -0.96 -13.50
N LYS A 136 -8.18 -0.60 -14.64
CA LYS A 136 -8.90 -0.61 -15.92
C LYS A 136 -9.32 -2.04 -16.24
N VAL A 137 -10.61 -2.24 -16.46
CA VAL A 137 -11.14 -3.52 -16.93
C VAL A 137 -10.70 -3.71 -18.38
N SER A 138 -9.95 -4.78 -18.64
CA SER A 138 -9.58 -5.18 -20.00
C SER A 138 -10.67 -6.06 -20.57
N LEU A 139 -11.69 -5.45 -21.16
CA LEU A 139 -12.70 -6.17 -21.96
C LEU A 139 -12.07 -6.50 -23.33
N LEU A 140 -12.29 -7.74 -23.81
CA LEU A 140 -11.82 -8.29 -25.11
C LEU A 140 -10.34 -8.73 -25.22
N GLY A 141 -9.81 -9.49 -24.26
CA GLY A 141 -8.63 -10.36 -24.49
C GLY A 141 -7.30 -9.66 -24.83
N LYS A 142 -7.23 -8.33 -24.77
CA LYS A 142 -5.99 -7.57 -24.93
C LYS A 142 -5.06 -7.86 -23.74
N ARG A 143 -4.03 -8.67 -24.01
CA ARG A 143 -2.92 -8.91 -23.08
C ARG A 143 -2.06 -7.65 -23.02
N GLY A 144 -1.91 -7.08 -21.84
CA GLY A 144 -1.07 -5.92 -21.60
C GLY A 144 -0.94 -5.64 -20.10
N PRO A 145 0.08 -4.88 -19.67
CA PRO A 145 0.23 -4.48 -18.28
C PRO A 145 -1.06 -3.83 -17.76
N ARG A 146 -1.45 -4.16 -16.52
CA ARG A 146 -2.65 -3.59 -15.90
C ARG A 146 -2.49 -2.06 -15.84
N THR A 147 -3.52 -1.33 -16.28
CA THR A 147 -3.60 0.11 -16.02
C THR A 147 -4.20 0.32 -14.64
N MET A 148 -3.44 0.97 -13.77
CA MET A 148 -3.75 1.24 -12.38
C MET A 148 -3.72 2.74 -12.17
N LYS A 149 -4.77 3.25 -11.55
CA LYS A 149 -4.88 4.63 -11.08
C LYS A 149 -5.11 4.61 -9.58
N VAL A 150 -4.40 5.46 -8.86
CA VAL A 150 -4.47 5.57 -7.42
C VAL A 150 -4.89 7.00 -7.10
N ILE A 151 -5.96 7.12 -6.32
CA ILE A 151 -6.51 8.39 -5.86
C ILE A 151 -6.23 8.45 -4.37
N VAL A 152 -5.40 9.37 -3.92
CA VAL A 152 -5.12 9.58 -2.50
C VAL A 152 -5.50 10.99 -2.08
N ARG A 153 -5.79 11.18 -0.80
CA ARG A 153 -5.93 12.53 -0.23
C ARG A 153 -4.60 13.27 -0.32
N ALA A 154 -4.66 14.57 -0.63
CA ALA A 154 -3.47 15.41 -0.61
C ALA A 154 -2.95 15.56 0.82
N VAL A 155 -1.62 15.66 0.93
CA VAL A 155 -0.89 15.90 2.16
C VAL A 155 -0.05 17.15 2.00
N ASP A 156 0.21 17.85 3.09
CA ASP A 156 1.17 18.95 3.11
C ASP A 156 2.62 18.45 3.19
N LYS A 157 3.56 19.40 3.17
CA LYS A 157 5.01 19.14 3.26
C LYS A 157 5.43 18.36 4.52
N ASP A 158 4.62 18.40 5.58
CA ASP A 158 4.88 17.74 6.85
C ASP A 158 4.21 16.35 6.88
N GLY A 159 3.59 15.92 5.77
CA GLY A 159 2.95 14.62 5.62
C GLY A 159 1.56 14.55 6.24
N LYS A 160 0.96 15.68 6.60
CA LYS A 160 -0.38 15.72 7.18
C LYS A 160 -1.43 15.84 6.08
N VAL A 161 -2.50 15.04 6.18
CA VAL A 161 -3.65 15.13 5.28
C VAL A 161 -4.24 16.55 5.29
N MET A 162 -4.41 17.11 4.09
CA MET A 162 -5.01 18.42 3.91
C MET A 162 -6.53 18.33 4.04
N ASN A 163 -7.10 19.17 4.90
CA ASN A 163 -8.55 19.27 5.06
C ASN A 163 -9.20 19.73 3.75
N SER A 164 -10.27 19.06 3.33
CA SER A 164 -11.07 19.44 2.17
C SER A 164 -12.52 19.71 2.56
N PRO A 165 -13.18 20.71 1.96
CA PRO A 165 -14.63 20.91 2.13
C PRO A 165 -15.46 19.71 1.63
N LEU A 166 -14.84 18.79 0.89
CA LEU A 166 -15.46 17.58 0.34
C LEU A 166 -15.13 16.31 1.14
N ASP A 167 -14.60 16.42 2.36
CA ASP A 167 -14.16 15.25 3.13
C ASP A 167 -15.26 14.30 3.56
N SER A 168 -16.51 14.77 3.58
CA SER A 168 -17.70 13.95 3.77
C SER A 168 -18.10 13.14 2.52
N GLN A 169 -17.51 13.43 1.35
CA GLN A 169 -17.80 12.76 0.09
C GLN A 169 -16.78 11.65 -0.20
N PRO A 170 -17.21 10.51 -0.76
CA PRO A 170 -16.29 9.45 -1.18
C PRO A 170 -15.27 9.93 -2.23
N LEU A 171 -14.01 9.51 -2.11
CA LEU A 171 -12.92 9.92 -3.00
C LEU A 171 -13.21 9.57 -4.46
N LEU A 172 -13.84 8.42 -4.70
CA LEU A 172 -14.19 8.02 -6.07
C LEU A 172 -15.21 8.96 -6.71
N GLU A 173 -16.15 9.50 -5.93
CA GLU A 173 -17.12 10.48 -6.45
C GLU A 173 -16.46 11.82 -6.71
N ARG A 174 -15.64 12.30 -5.76
CA ARG A 174 -14.83 13.51 -5.92
C ARG A 174 -13.97 13.43 -7.19
N TYR A 175 -13.33 12.29 -7.40
CA TYR A 175 -12.55 12.01 -8.60
C TYR A 175 -13.38 12.02 -9.89
N LYS A 176 -14.60 11.48 -9.88
CA LYS A 176 -15.46 11.40 -11.09
C LYS A 176 -16.05 12.75 -11.51
N ARG A 177 -16.30 13.65 -10.56
CA ARG A 177 -16.89 14.97 -10.82
C ARG A 177 -15.93 15.97 -11.48
N ARG A 178 -14.69 15.55 -11.80
CA ARG A 178 -13.54 16.36 -12.25
C ARG A 178 -13.89 17.77 -12.76
N GLU A 179 -13.38 18.76 -12.03
CA GLU A 179 -12.45 19.80 -12.50
C GLU A 179 -11.79 20.36 -11.21
N THR A 180 -10.50 20.10 -11.00
CA THR A 180 -9.64 20.70 -9.95
C THR A 180 -9.92 20.44 -8.45
N ASP A 181 -10.24 19.21 -8.02
CA ASP A 181 -10.10 18.92 -6.57
C ASP A 181 -8.60 18.85 -6.22
N THR A 182 -8.04 19.99 -5.80
CA THR A 182 -6.64 20.15 -5.41
C THR A 182 -6.28 19.39 -4.12
N HIS A 183 -7.27 18.80 -3.45
CA HIS A 183 -7.07 17.98 -2.25
C HIS A 183 -7.00 16.49 -2.57
N LEU A 184 -6.84 16.13 -3.86
CA LEU A 184 -6.57 14.77 -4.31
C LEU A 184 -5.25 14.72 -5.08
N ILE A 185 -4.45 13.70 -4.81
CA ILE A 185 -3.26 13.36 -5.61
C ILE A 185 -3.63 12.13 -6.44
N ILE A 186 -3.38 12.23 -7.76
CA ILE A 186 -3.68 11.16 -8.71
C ILE A 186 -2.37 10.56 -9.19
N LEU A 187 -2.14 9.31 -8.84
CA LEU A 187 -0.96 8.56 -9.28
C LEU A 187 -1.37 7.49 -10.30
N GLU A 188 -0.44 7.13 -11.18
CA GLU A 188 -0.64 6.12 -12.21
C GLU A 188 0.55 5.16 -12.23
N ASN A 189 0.32 3.91 -12.63
CA ASN A 189 1.45 3.02 -12.83
C ASN A 189 2.30 3.48 -14.02
N LYS A 190 3.62 3.57 -13.84
CA LYS A 190 4.56 3.91 -14.91
C LYS A 190 4.43 2.88 -16.03
N ARG A 191 4.30 3.37 -17.26
CA ARG A 191 4.27 2.51 -18.44
C ARG A 191 5.68 1.95 -18.67
N PRO A 192 5.83 0.64 -18.92
CA PRO A 192 7.14 0.08 -19.22
C PRO A 192 7.67 0.68 -20.52
N GLN A 193 8.99 0.83 -20.60
CA GLN A 193 9.69 1.34 -21.77
C GLN A 193 10.15 0.17 -22.64
N TRP A 194 10.15 0.36 -23.96
CA TRP A 194 10.66 -0.66 -24.87
C TRP A 194 12.19 -0.76 -24.74
N SER A 195 12.70 -1.94 -24.40
CA SER A 195 14.12 -2.25 -24.48
C SER A 195 14.39 -3.04 -25.76
N ALA A 196 15.18 -2.47 -26.67
CA ALA A 196 15.59 -3.14 -27.90
C ALA A 196 16.56 -4.31 -27.64
N GLU A 197 17.36 -4.22 -26.58
CA GLU A 197 18.31 -5.25 -26.15
C GLU A 197 17.60 -6.52 -25.70
N ILE A 198 16.53 -6.37 -24.91
CA ILE A 198 15.75 -7.50 -24.36
C ILE A 198 14.58 -7.87 -25.30
N GLY A 199 14.23 -7.01 -26.25
CA GLY A 199 13.10 -7.20 -27.16
C GLY A 199 11.75 -7.18 -26.45
N SER A 200 11.63 -6.45 -25.34
CA SER A 200 10.43 -6.44 -24.50
C SER A 200 10.24 -5.09 -23.79
N PHE A 201 9.02 -4.86 -23.29
CA PHE A 201 8.70 -3.73 -22.43
C PHE A 201 9.19 -3.99 -20.99
N VAL A 202 10.09 -3.15 -20.51
CA VAL A 202 10.74 -3.29 -19.19
C VAL A 202 10.53 -2.05 -18.31
N LEU A 203 10.59 -2.28 -17.00
CA LEU A 203 10.78 -1.26 -15.98
C LEU A 203 12.04 -1.65 -15.21
N ASP A 204 12.87 -0.68 -14.86
CA ASP A 204 14.09 -0.91 -14.09
C ASP A 204 13.78 -0.89 -12.59
N PHE A 205 13.81 -2.05 -11.96
CA PHE A 205 13.56 -2.19 -10.53
C PHE A 205 14.85 -2.17 -9.70
N PHE A 206 16.00 -1.77 -10.26
CA PHE A 206 17.26 -1.62 -9.54
C PHE A 206 17.64 -2.87 -8.70
N ASN A 207 17.48 -4.06 -9.29
CA ASN A 207 17.68 -5.36 -8.64
C ASN A 207 16.74 -5.69 -7.45
N ARG A 208 15.71 -4.87 -7.19
CA ARG A 208 14.72 -5.08 -6.12
C ARG A 208 13.68 -6.14 -6.47
N MET A 209 13.60 -6.58 -7.73
CA MET A 209 12.73 -7.69 -8.14
C MET A 209 13.55 -8.77 -8.84
N LEU A 210 13.21 -10.02 -8.54
CA LEU A 210 13.89 -11.19 -9.11
C LEU A 210 12.98 -11.99 -10.04
N MET A 211 11.67 -11.72 -10.04
CA MET A 211 10.69 -12.46 -10.84
C MET A 211 9.83 -11.54 -11.72
N PRO A 212 9.72 -11.81 -13.04
CA PRO A 212 8.70 -11.19 -13.88
C PRO A 212 7.29 -11.43 -13.35
N SER A 213 6.49 -10.38 -13.24
CA SER A 213 5.09 -10.50 -12.82
C SER A 213 4.25 -9.31 -13.27
N VAL A 214 2.98 -9.56 -13.62
CA VAL A 214 1.96 -8.50 -13.82
C VAL A 214 1.64 -7.70 -12.54
N LYS A 215 2.20 -8.15 -11.41
CA LYS A 215 2.11 -7.48 -10.12
C LYS A 215 3.18 -6.40 -9.93
N ASN A 216 4.25 -6.42 -10.73
CA ASN A 216 5.37 -5.49 -10.57
C ASN A 216 4.98 -4.15 -11.18
N PHE A 217 5.14 -3.06 -10.43
CA PHE A 217 4.82 -1.72 -10.92
C PHE A 217 5.66 -0.66 -10.22
N HIS A 218 5.88 0.46 -10.92
CA HIS A 218 6.18 1.74 -10.29
C HIS A 218 4.92 2.58 -10.30
N LEU A 219 4.67 3.31 -9.22
CA LEU A 219 3.59 4.29 -9.10
C LEU A 219 4.22 5.68 -9.14
N VAL A 220 3.75 6.52 -10.06
CA VAL A 220 4.32 7.86 -10.32
C VAL A 220 3.22 8.90 -10.43
N HIS A 221 3.58 10.17 -10.23
CA HIS A 221 2.71 11.27 -10.62
C HIS A 221 2.81 11.47 -12.14
N PRO A 222 1.69 11.70 -12.88
CA PRO A 222 1.75 11.87 -14.33
C PRO A 222 2.62 13.04 -14.82
N GLU A 223 2.78 14.07 -13.98
CA GLU A 223 3.61 15.25 -14.28
C GLU A 223 5.08 15.09 -13.83
N ASP A 224 5.37 14.07 -13.02
CA ASP A 224 6.73 13.75 -12.55
C ASP A 224 6.94 12.23 -12.57
N VAL A 225 7.24 11.72 -13.77
CA VAL A 225 7.35 10.29 -14.06
C VAL A 225 8.67 9.66 -13.60
N ASP A 226 9.64 10.47 -13.22
CA ASP A 226 10.95 10.03 -12.75
C ASP A 226 10.98 9.90 -11.22
N TYR A 227 10.11 10.63 -10.52
CA TYR A 227 9.84 10.40 -9.12
C TYR A 227 8.90 9.20 -8.89
N THR A 228 9.49 8.05 -8.57
CA THR A 228 8.75 6.84 -8.17
C THR A 228 8.28 6.94 -6.72
N VAL A 229 6.97 7.06 -6.52
CA VAL A 229 6.31 7.10 -5.20
C VAL A 229 6.27 5.72 -4.55
N VAL A 230 5.94 4.70 -5.35
CA VAL A 230 5.97 3.29 -4.91
C VAL A 230 6.67 2.46 -5.96
N GLN A 231 7.65 1.66 -5.55
CA GLN A 231 8.17 0.57 -6.36
C GLN A 231 7.80 -0.74 -5.68
N PHE A 232 7.00 -1.56 -6.37
CA PHE A 232 6.53 -2.83 -5.86
C PHE A 232 6.91 -3.96 -6.82
N GLY A 233 7.58 -4.98 -6.30
CA GLY A 233 8.16 -6.05 -7.09
C GLY A 233 8.01 -7.43 -6.45
N LYS A 234 7.82 -8.47 -7.26
CA LYS A 234 7.86 -9.85 -6.79
C LYS A 234 9.33 -10.33 -6.74
N GLY A 235 9.79 -10.69 -5.55
CA GLY A 235 11.12 -11.26 -5.36
C GLY A 235 11.10 -12.79 -5.34
N SER A 236 10.10 -13.41 -4.71
CA SER A 236 9.93 -14.86 -4.69
C SER A 236 8.45 -15.25 -4.72
N PRO A 237 8.06 -16.54 -4.76
CA PRO A 237 6.66 -16.93 -4.68
C PRO A 237 5.90 -16.27 -3.53
N ASN A 238 6.52 -16.15 -2.35
CA ASN A 238 5.91 -15.67 -1.11
C ASN A 238 6.55 -14.37 -0.58
N MET A 239 7.41 -13.69 -1.34
CA MET A 239 8.04 -12.44 -0.94
C MET A 239 7.89 -11.38 -2.03
N PHE A 240 7.62 -10.16 -1.61
CA PHE A 240 7.61 -8.97 -2.44
C PHE A 240 8.48 -7.88 -1.82
N THR A 241 9.00 -6.99 -2.64
CA THR A 241 9.63 -5.74 -2.23
C THR A 241 8.62 -4.60 -2.36
N LEU A 242 8.63 -3.69 -1.39
CA LEU A 242 7.78 -2.51 -1.35
C LEU A 242 8.60 -1.31 -0.89
N ASP A 243 8.98 -0.48 -1.85
CA ASP A 243 9.71 0.76 -1.64
C ASP A 243 8.73 1.94 -1.67
N ILE A 244 8.80 2.81 -0.65
CA ILE A 244 7.78 3.83 -0.39
C ILE A 244 8.46 5.19 -0.22
N ARG A 245 7.93 6.19 -0.91
CA ARG A 245 8.31 7.60 -0.74
C ARG A 245 7.08 8.46 -0.48
N TYR A 246 7.32 9.72 -0.08
CA TYR A 246 6.31 10.77 -0.06
C TYR A 246 5.53 10.78 -1.39
N PRO A 247 4.20 11.00 -1.40
CA PRO A 247 3.33 11.42 -0.30
C PRO A 247 2.67 10.29 0.47
N LEU A 248 3.15 9.04 0.37
CA LEU A 248 2.45 7.91 0.98
C LEU A 248 3.02 7.55 2.35
N ASN A 249 2.13 7.07 3.22
CA ASN A 249 2.50 6.38 4.44
C ASN A 249 2.53 4.85 4.20
N PRO A 250 3.16 4.08 5.11
CA PRO A 250 3.23 2.62 4.99
C PRO A 250 1.89 1.90 4.91
N ILE A 251 0.85 2.38 5.59
CA ILE A 251 -0.48 1.73 5.61
C ILE A 251 -1.14 1.83 4.23
N VAL A 252 -1.15 3.02 3.62
CA VAL A 252 -1.69 3.26 2.28
C VAL A 252 -0.89 2.51 1.23
N ALA A 253 0.45 2.53 1.32
CA ALA A 253 1.32 1.82 0.40
C ALA A 253 1.10 0.29 0.46
N LEU A 254 0.96 -0.28 1.66
CA LEU A 254 0.61 -1.68 1.83
C LEU A 254 -0.76 -1.99 1.21
N GLY A 255 -1.76 -1.13 1.40
CA GLY A 255 -3.07 -1.33 0.79
C GLY A 255 -3.04 -1.32 -0.74
N ILE A 256 -2.21 -0.45 -1.34
CA ILE A 256 -1.93 -0.42 -2.78
C ILE A 256 -1.27 -1.74 -3.22
N ALA A 257 -0.24 -2.22 -2.51
CA ALA A 257 0.42 -3.49 -2.80
C ALA A 257 -0.56 -4.68 -2.72
N ILE A 258 -1.38 -4.75 -1.66
CA ILE A 258 -2.45 -5.74 -1.48
C ILE A 258 -3.40 -5.75 -2.68
N SER A 259 -3.82 -4.57 -3.13
CA SER A 259 -4.71 -4.45 -4.27
C SER A 259 -4.10 -5.04 -5.54
N SER A 260 -2.77 -5.01 -5.72
CA SER A 260 -2.05 -5.62 -6.84
C SER A 260 -1.91 -7.14 -6.70
N ILE A 261 -1.61 -7.63 -5.49
CA ILE A 261 -1.46 -9.05 -5.17
C ILE A 261 -2.79 -9.79 -5.35
N GLN A 262 -3.89 -9.17 -4.92
CA GLN A 262 -5.22 -9.77 -4.95
C GLN A 262 -5.60 -10.16 -6.38
N HIS A 263 -6.01 -11.42 -6.55
CA HIS A 263 -6.55 -11.96 -7.78
C HIS A 263 -7.78 -11.17 -8.22
N LYS A 264 -7.86 -10.84 -9.51
CA LYS A 264 -8.92 -10.01 -10.10
C LYS A 264 -9.66 -10.83 -11.14
N LEU A 265 -10.98 -10.82 -11.09
CA LEU A 265 -11.80 -11.47 -12.12
C LEU A 265 -11.81 -10.66 -13.42
N ALA A 266 -11.73 -9.34 -13.29
CA ALA A 266 -11.84 -8.40 -14.40
C ALA A 266 -10.56 -8.22 -15.25
N CYS A 267 -9.42 -8.69 -14.76
CA CYS A 267 -8.12 -8.56 -15.42
C CYS A 267 -7.13 -9.62 -14.87
N PRO A 268 -7.30 -10.90 -15.23
CA PRO A 268 -6.45 -12.00 -14.77
C PRO A 268 -4.96 -11.72 -15.03
#